data_AF-A0AAW5ZRG8-F1
#
_entry.id   AF-A0AAW5ZRG8-F1
#
_cell.length_a   1.000
_cell.length_b   1.000
_cell.length_c   1.000
_cell.angle_alpha   90.00
_cell.angle_beta   90.00
_cell.angle_gamma   90.00
#
_symmetry.space_group_name_H-M   'P 1'
#
loop_
_entity.id
_entity.type
_entity.pdbx_description
1 polymer ?
#
loop_
_entity_poly.entity_id
_entity_poly.type
_entity_poly.pdbx_seq_one_letter_code
_entity_poly.pdbx_strand_id
1 'polypeptide(L)'
;MQDLDSAVSQGAFADLVGISQPAVSDLIARGTLTRGATVRIWLQEYCSNLREQAAGRASAGDLDLIQERAALARAQRIKVEMVNAQMRKQLAPVAMLESVLAKVGRQVATKLESIPVQIKRRSPNLTAEDIDLIAEEITKARNIAAAVTLEALDDGPVGDQPGGDTGGDYEGP
;
A
#
# COMPACT_ATOMS: atom_id res chain seq x y z
N MET A 1 -20.37 -51.85 -31.22
CA MET A 1 -18.91 -51.91 -30.98
C MET A 1 -18.27 -51.48 -32.29
N GLN A 2 -17.68 -50.29 -32.32
CA GLN A 2 -17.09 -49.72 -33.55
C GLN A 2 -15.78 -50.47 -33.84
N ASP A 3 -15.59 -50.93 -35.07
CA ASP A 3 -14.36 -51.62 -35.47
C ASP A 3 -13.21 -50.60 -35.57
N LEU A 4 -12.23 -50.75 -34.67
CA LEU A 4 -11.09 -49.83 -34.51
C LEU A 4 -10.15 -49.82 -35.72
N ASP A 5 -10.16 -50.89 -36.51
CA ASP A 5 -9.27 -51.08 -37.65
C ASP A 5 -9.98 -50.77 -38.99
N SER A 6 -11.22 -50.26 -38.93
CA SER A 6 -11.97 -49.74 -40.07
C SER A 6 -11.77 -48.22 -40.26
N ALA A 7 -11.91 -47.77 -41.50
CA ALA A 7 -11.96 -46.33 -41.81
C ALA A 7 -13.25 -45.71 -41.26
N VAL A 8 -13.15 -44.56 -40.60
CA VAL A 8 -14.28 -43.89 -39.95
C VAL A 8 -14.63 -42.56 -40.63
N SER A 9 -15.92 -42.24 -40.66
CA SER A 9 -16.36 -40.93 -41.14
C SER A 9 -16.03 -39.84 -40.12
N GLN A 10 -15.84 -38.61 -40.59
CA GLN A 10 -15.54 -37.48 -39.70
C GLN A 10 -16.64 -37.26 -38.65
N GLY A 11 -17.91 -37.44 -39.03
CA GLY A 11 -19.04 -37.33 -38.10
C GLY A 11 -19.02 -38.41 -37.02
N ALA A 12 -18.80 -39.66 -37.40
CA ALA A 12 -18.75 -40.76 -36.44
C ALA A 12 -17.55 -40.65 -35.49
N PHE A 13 -16.42 -40.08 -35.95
CA PHE A 13 -15.28 -39.78 -35.06
C PHE A 13 -15.56 -38.56 -34.16
N ALA A 14 -16.24 -37.54 -34.67
CA ALA A 14 -16.62 -36.36 -33.90
C ALA A 14 -17.51 -36.73 -32.71
N ASP A 15 -18.51 -37.58 -32.95
CA ASP A 15 -19.39 -38.12 -31.90
C ASP A 15 -18.61 -38.98 -30.90
N LEU A 16 -17.64 -39.78 -31.36
CA LEU A 16 -16.82 -40.65 -30.53
C LEU A 16 -15.94 -39.87 -29.54
N VAL A 17 -15.34 -38.75 -29.95
CA VAL A 17 -14.43 -37.96 -29.12
C VAL A 17 -15.09 -36.72 -28.50
N GLY A 18 -16.38 -36.49 -28.77
CA GLY A 18 -17.17 -35.42 -28.18
C GLY A 18 -16.84 -34.02 -28.72
N ILE A 19 -16.52 -33.91 -30.01
CA ILE A 19 -16.29 -32.61 -30.69
C ILE A 19 -17.23 -32.46 -31.89
N SER A 20 -17.23 -31.29 -32.53
CA SER A 20 -18.03 -31.07 -33.74
C SER A 20 -17.35 -31.66 -34.98
N GLN A 21 -18.13 -32.11 -35.96
CA GLN A 21 -17.59 -32.58 -37.25
C GLN A 21 -16.75 -31.51 -37.98
N PRO A 22 -17.12 -30.20 -37.98
CA PRO A 22 -16.25 -29.15 -38.49
C PRO A 22 -14.90 -29.08 -37.78
N ALA A 23 -14.86 -29.34 -36.46
CA ALA A 23 -13.59 -29.41 -35.73
C ALA A 23 -12.73 -30.58 -36.24
N VAL A 24 -13.31 -31.78 -36.45
CA VAL A 24 -12.57 -32.91 -37.07
C VAL A 24 -12.07 -32.55 -38.48
N SER A 25 -12.88 -31.87 -39.28
CA SER A 25 -12.46 -31.40 -40.60
C SER A 25 -11.26 -30.44 -40.52
N ASP A 26 -11.25 -29.52 -39.55
CA ASP A 26 -10.12 -28.63 -39.29
C ASP A 26 -8.88 -29.40 -38.84
N LEU A 27 -9.04 -30.40 -37.95
CA LEU A 27 -7.95 -31.29 -37.52
C LEU A 27 -7.28 -32.02 -38.69
N ILE A 28 -8.05 -32.41 -39.70
CA ILE A 28 -7.53 -33.04 -40.93
C ILE A 28 -6.88 -31.99 -41.83
N ALA A 29 -7.50 -30.82 -41.99
CA ALA A 29 -7.00 -29.75 -42.85
C ALA A 29 -5.61 -29.24 -42.40
N ARG A 30 -5.40 -29.15 -41.08
CA ARG A 30 -4.12 -28.76 -40.47
C ARG A 30 -3.09 -29.91 -40.41
N GLY A 31 -3.43 -31.10 -40.90
CA GLY A 31 -2.54 -32.25 -40.91
C GLY A 31 -2.33 -32.93 -39.56
N THR A 32 -3.13 -32.62 -38.55
CA THR A 32 -3.07 -33.34 -37.26
C THR A 32 -3.67 -34.73 -37.35
N LEU A 33 -4.74 -34.89 -38.14
CA LEU A 33 -5.35 -36.20 -38.40
C LEU A 33 -5.07 -36.65 -39.84
N THR A 34 -4.58 -37.87 -40.00
CA THR A 34 -4.25 -38.43 -41.32
C THR A 34 -5.51 -38.77 -42.12
N ARG A 35 -5.67 -38.22 -43.33
CA ARG A 35 -6.89 -38.44 -44.13
C ARG A 35 -7.10 -39.92 -44.47
N GLY A 36 -8.32 -40.43 -44.23
CA GLY A 36 -8.71 -41.79 -44.58
C GLY A 36 -8.12 -42.89 -43.68
N ALA A 37 -7.50 -42.52 -42.56
CA ALA A 37 -6.95 -43.46 -41.61
C ALA A 37 -8.04 -44.17 -40.79
N THR A 38 -7.63 -45.19 -40.04
CA THR A 38 -8.51 -45.94 -39.15
C THR A 38 -8.85 -45.16 -37.88
N VAL A 39 -9.93 -45.56 -37.20
CA VAL A 39 -10.31 -44.99 -35.89
C VAL A 39 -9.13 -45.01 -34.92
N ARG A 40 -8.38 -46.12 -34.89
CA ARG A 40 -7.21 -46.29 -34.01
C ARG A 40 -6.14 -45.22 -34.23
N ILE A 41 -5.82 -44.94 -35.49
CA ILE A 41 -4.80 -43.94 -35.85
C ILE A 41 -5.28 -42.55 -35.44
N TRP A 42 -6.52 -42.20 -35.78
CA TRP A 42 -7.08 -40.90 -35.40
C TRP A 42 -7.14 -40.68 -33.89
N LEU A 43 -7.47 -41.70 -33.10
CA LEU A 43 -7.42 -41.61 -31.64
C LEU A 43 -6.00 -41.33 -31.14
N GLN A 44 -5.00 -42.04 -31.66
CA GLN A 44 -3.60 -41.85 -31.25
C GLN A 44 -3.10 -40.44 -31.61
N GLU A 45 -3.37 -39.98 -32.84
CA GLU A 45 -3.02 -38.64 -33.32
C GLU A 45 -3.70 -37.54 -32.51
N TYR A 46 -5.01 -37.68 -32.26
CA TYR A 46 -5.78 -36.74 -31.45
C TYR A 46 -5.24 -36.67 -30.01
N CYS A 47 -5.02 -37.81 -29.36
CA CYS A 47 -4.46 -37.87 -28.02
C CYS A 47 -3.01 -37.37 -27.96
N SER A 48 -2.22 -37.54 -29.02
CA SER A 48 -0.87 -36.96 -29.11
C SER A 48 -0.93 -35.44 -29.15
N ASN A 49 -1.76 -34.89 -30.04
CA ASN A 49 -1.96 -33.45 -30.16
C ASN A 49 -2.50 -32.81 -28.87
N LEU A 50 -3.43 -33.46 -28.16
CA LEU A 50 -3.91 -32.94 -26.86
C LEU A 50 -2.81 -32.90 -25.80
N ARG A 51 -1.93 -33.91 -25.76
CA ARG A 51 -0.78 -33.94 -24.84
C ARG A 51 0.23 -32.85 -25.16
N GLU A 52 0.51 -32.62 -26.44
CA GLU A 52 1.42 -31.56 -26.88
C GLU A 52 0.86 -30.16 -26.55
N GLN A 53 -0.44 -29.92 -26.78
CA GLN A 53 -1.10 -28.67 -26.39
C GLN A 53 -1.13 -28.44 -24.87
N ALA A 54 -1.30 -29.51 -24.08
CA ALA A 54 -1.24 -29.43 -22.63
C ALA A 54 0.19 -29.13 -22.13
N ALA A 55 1.20 -29.79 -22.70
CA ALA A 55 2.61 -29.56 -22.38
C ALA A 55 3.05 -28.14 -22.78
N GLY A 56 2.61 -27.66 -23.96
CA GLY A 56 2.87 -26.30 -24.42
C GLY A 56 2.27 -25.23 -23.50
N ARG A 57 1.06 -25.45 -22.97
CA ARG A 57 0.44 -24.54 -21.97
C ARG A 57 1.18 -24.52 -20.64
N ALA A 58 1.68 -25.66 -20.17
CA ALA A 58 2.49 -25.73 -18.97
C ALA A 58 3.87 -25.05 -19.13
N SER A 59 4.49 -25.17 -20.31
CA SER A 59 5.80 -24.57 -20.60
C SER A 59 5.73 -23.10 -21.01
N ALA A 60 4.59 -22.62 -21.53
CA ALA A 60 4.41 -21.23 -21.98
C ALA A 60 4.19 -20.23 -20.83
N GLY A 61 4.37 -20.65 -19.57
CA GLY A 61 4.28 -19.77 -18.41
C GLY A 61 2.87 -19.28 -18.08
N ASP A 62 1.81 -19.90 -18.60
CA ASP A 62 0.42 -19.50 -18.31
C ASP A 62 0.08 -19.63 -16.82
N LEU A 63 0.58 -20.69 -16.17
CA LEU A 63 0.51 -20.87 -14.72
C LEU A 63 1.26 -19.77 -13.95
N ASP A 64 2.41 -19.34 -14.46
CA ASP A 64 3.23 -18.26 -13.87
C ASP A 64 2.54 -16.90 -14.03
N LEU A 65 2.01 -16.61 -15.22
CA LEU A 65 1.22 -15.41 -15.53
C LEU A 65 -0.03 -15.29 -14.63
N ILE A 66 -0.72 -16.39 -14.35
CA ILE A 66 -1.87 -16.39 -13.44
C ILE A 66 -1.42 -16.04 -12.01
N GLN A 67 -0.30 -16.61 -11.54
CA GLN A 67 0.25 -16.31 -10.21
C GLN A 67 0.72 -14.86 -10.08
N GLU A 68 1.45 -14.35 -11.08
CA GLU A 68 1.93 -12.97 -11.12
C GLU A 68 0.77 -11.96 -11.17
N ARG A 69 -0.29 -12.25 -11.96
CA ARG A 69 -1.51 -11.43 -11.96
C ARG A 69 -2.21 -11.42 -10.61
N ALA A 70 -2.26 -12.55 -9.91
CA ALA A 70 -2.84 -12.64 -8.57
C ALA A 70 -2.00 -11.85 -7.55
N ALA A 71 -0.67 -11.89 -7.63
CA ALA A 71 0.22 -11.10 -6.80
C ALA A 71 0.06 -9.60 -7.05
N LEU A 72 0.00 -9.17 -8.31
CA LEU A 72 -0.27 -7.79 -8.69
C LEU A 72 -1.62 -7.30 -8.16
N ALA A 73 -2.68 -8.10 -8.29
CA ALA A 73 -4.01 -7.76 -7.78
C ALA A 73 -4.01 -7.58 -6.26
N ARG A 74 -3.27 -8.41 -5.51
CA ARG A 74 -3.10 -8.23 -4.06
C ARG A 74 -2.38 -6.92 -3.74
N ALA A 75 -1.28 -6.63 -4.41
CA ALA A 75 -0.53 -5.38 -4.22
C ALA A 75 -1.37 -4.14 -4.52
N GLN A 76 -2.19 -4.19 -5.59
CA GLN A 76 -3.12 -3.12 -5.94
C GLN A 76 -4.20 -2.91 -4.87
N ARG A 77 -4.78 -3.99 -4.32
CA ARG A 77 -5.75 -3.88 -3.21
C ARG A 77 -5.14 -3.21 -1.98
N ILE A 78 -3.94 -3.61 -1.58
CA ILE A 78 -3.22 -3.01 -0.44
C ILE A 78 -3.00 -1.51 -0.70
N LYS A 79 -2.54 -1.14 -1.90
CA LYS A 79 -2.35 0.27 -2.26
C LYS A 79 -3.66 1.07 -2.14
N VAL A 80 -4.77 0.54 -2.63
CA VAL A 80 -6.09 1.19 -2.53
C VAL A 80 -6.54 1.30 -1.06
N GLU A 81 -6.31 0.27 -0.25
CA GLU A 81 -6.62 0.30 1.18
C GLU A 81 -5.82 1.38 1.92
N MET A 82 -4.52 1.53 1.63
CA MET A 82 -3.68 2.60 2.20
C MET A 82 -4.18 3.99 1.79
N VAL A 83 -4.53 4.19 0.52
CA VAL A 83 -5.09 5.47 0.03
C VAL A 83 -6.43 5.77 0.70
N ASN A 84 -7.29 4.76 0.86
CA ASN A 84 -8.56 4.91 1.56
C ASN A 84 -8.36 5.25 3.05
N ALA A 85 -7.37 4.63 3.71
CA ALA A 85 -7.03 4.93 5.10
C ALA A 85 -6.51 6.38 5.26
N GLN A 86 -5.70 6.85 4.30
CA GLN A 86 -5.28 8.27 4.23
C GLN A 86 -6.49 9.20 4.06
N MET A 87 -7.37 8.90 3.11
CA MET A 87 -8.60 9.68 2.87
C MET A 87 -9.53 9.70 4.10
N ARG A 88 -9.55 8.62 4.89
CA ARG A 88 -10.30 8.52 6.15
C ARG A 88 -9.63 9.21 7.34
N LYS A 89 -8.52 9.94 7.15
CA LYS A 89 -7.71 10.58 8.20
C LYS A 89 -7.12 9.59 9.24
N GLN A 90 -7.05 8.30 8.92
CA GLN A 90 -6.50 7.27 9.80
C GLN A 90 -4.99 7.08 9.60
N LEU A 91 -4.45 7.56 8.48
CA LEU A 91 -3.02 7.53 8.17
C LEU A 91 -2.60 8.90 7.60
N ALA A 92 -1.77 9.66 8.31
CA ALA A 92 -1.20 10.90 7.79
C ALA A 92 0.23 10.65 7.27
N PRO A 93 0.63 11.18 6.10
CA PRO A 93 2.01 11.08 5.65
C PRO A 93 2.95 11.72 6.68
N VAL A 94 4.00 11.01 7.08
CA VAL A 94 4.97 11.50 8.08
C VAL A 94 5.55 12.85 7.67
N ALA A 95 5.95 13.00 6.40
CA ALA A 95 6.45 14.26 5.85
C ALA A 95 5.44 15.42 5.97
N MET A 96 4.13 15.14 5.89
CA MET A 96 3.10 16.17 6.10
C MET A 96 3.07 16.57 7.57
N LEU A 97 3.07 15.62 8.51
CA LEU A 97 3.10 15.90 9.95
C LEU A 97 4.35 16.69 10.35
N GLU A 98 5.51 16.29 9.86
CA GLU A 98 6.78 17.02 10.03
C GLU A 98 6.67 18.47 9.53
N SER A 99 6.13 18.65 8.32
CA SER A 99 5.98 20.00 7.74
C SER A 99 5.04 20.89 8.55
N VAL A 100 3.94 20.33 9.05
CA VAL A 100 2.97 21.04 9.89
C VAL A 100 3.60 21.39 11.24
N LEU A 101 4.23 20.43 11.91
CA LEU A 101 4.86 20.63 13.20
C LEU A 101 6.01 21.65 13.11
N ALA A 102 6.85 21.57 12.08
CA ALA A 102 7.91 22.55 11.85
C ALA A 102 7.35 23.96 11.58
N LYS A 103 6.21 24.06 10.88
CA LYS A 103 5.54 25.35 10.67
C LYS A 103 4.98 25.93 11.97
N VAL A 104 4.32 25.10 12.79
CA VAL A 104 3.80 25.50 14.10
C VAL A 104 4.94 25.94 15.01
N GLY A 105 6.01 25.14 15.11
CA GLY A 105 7.19 25.47 15.92
C GLY A 105 7.82 26.81 15.54
N ARG A 106 7.96 27.10 14.25
CA ARG A 106 8.44 28.42 13.78
C ARG A 106 7.50 29.56 14.17
N GLN A 107 6.19 29.39 14.00
CA GLN A 107 5.21 30.41 14.37
C GLN A 107 5.23 30.72 15.87
N VAL A 108 5.31 29.68 16.71
CA VAL A 108 5.42 29.83 18.16
C VAL A 108 6.73 30.53 18.53
N ALA A 109 7.87 30.11 17.95
CA ALA A 109 9.16 30.73 18.20
C ALA A 109 9.15 32.24 17.87
N THR A 110 8.66 32.62 16.69
CA THR A 110 8.54 34.04 16.30
C THR A 110 7.63 34.82 17.26
N LYS A 111 6.53 34.21 17.72
CA LYS A 111 5.65 34.89 18.66
C LYS A 111 6.34 35.11 20.00
N LEU A 112 7.05 34.11 20.51
CA LEU A 112 7.82 34.20 21.74
C LEU A 112 8.93 35.26 21.65
N GLU A 113 9.72 35.28 20.58
CA GLU A 113 10.77 36.28 20.34
C GLU A 113 10.23 37.72 20.30
N SER A 114 8.96 37.89 19.92
CA SER A 114 8.33 39.21 19.87
C SER A 114 7.86 39.73 21.23
N ILE A 115 7.81 38.88 22.26
CA ILE A 115 7.25 39.22 23.60
C ILE A 115 8.07 40.31 24.30
N PRO A 116 9.42 40.22 24.42
CA PRO A 116 10.21 41.24 25.13
C PRO A 116 9.97 42.65 24.58
N VAL A 117 9.97 42.79 23.25
CA VAL A 117 9.71 44.06 22.56
C VAL A 117 8.28 44.55 22.81
N GLN A 118 7.28 43.66 22.76
CA GLN A 118 5.89 44.02 23.01
C GLN A 118 5.66 44.47 24.46
N ILE A 119 6.31 43.81 25.42
CA ILE A 119 6.24 44.16 26.84
C ILE A 119 6.91 45.52 27.08
N LYS A 120 8.14 45.74 26.58
CA LYS A 120 8.82 47.03 26.75
C LYS A 120 8.03 48.20 26.15
N ARG A 121 7.36 47.97 25.01
CA ARG A 121 6.49 48.97 24.38
C ARG A 121 5.22 49.28 25.20
N ARG A 122 4.63 48.27 25.85
CA ARG A 122 3.38 48.41 26.62
C ARG A 122 3.62 48.86 28.07
N SER A 123 4.81 48.59 28.61
CA SER A 123 5.20 48.84 29.99
C SER A 123 6.56 49.54 30.01
N PRO A 124 6.61 50.87 29.76
CA PRO A 124 7.86 51.62 29.67
C PRO A 124 8.66 51.64 30.99
N ASN A 125 7.97 51.45 32.12
CA ASN A 125 8.53 51.46 33.48
C ASN A 125 9.43 50.25 33.80
N LEU A 126 9.35 49.17 33.02
CA LEU A 126 10.25 48.03 33.19
C LEU A 126 11.67 48.43 32.81
N THR A 127 12.65 48.01 33.59
CA THR A 127 14.06 48.29 33.31
C THR A 127 14.55 47.48 32.11
N ALA A 128 15.75 47.77 31.61
CA ALA A 128 16.36 46.93 30.57
C ALA A 128 16.66 45.52 31.13
N GLU A 129 17.11 45.44 32.38
CA GLU A 129 17.43 44.20 33.08
C GLU A 129 16.21 43.28 33.21
N ASP A 130 15.03 43.83 33.54
CA ASP A 130 13.78 43.06 33.59
C ASP A 130 13.43 42.43 32.22
N ILE A 131 13.67 43.17 31.13
CA ILE A 131 13.39 42.70 29.77
C ILE A 131 14.39 41.62 29.35
N ASP A 132 15.66 41.76 29.76
CA ASP A 132 16.70 40.77 29.49
C ASP A 132 16.41 39.45 30.21
N LEU A 133 15.96 39.48 31.47
CA LEU A 133 15.51 38.29 32.21
C LEU A 133 14.36 37.58 31.50
N ILE A 134 13.37 38.32 31.00
CA ILE A 134 12.26 37.75 30.23
C ILE A 134 12.77 37.10 28.92
N ALA A 135 13.69 37.76 28.21
CA ALA A 135 14.27 37.23 26.99
C ALA A 135 15.10 35.96 27.24
N GLU A 136 15.83 35.91 28.35
CA GLU A 136 16.59 34.72 28.76
C GLU A 136 15.66 33.54 29.03
N GLU A 137 14.58 33.75 29.76
CA GLU A 137 13.65 32.67 30.12
C GLU A 137 12.89 32.13 28.88
N ILE A 138 12.53 33.03 27.96
CA ILE A 138 11.99 32.64 26.65
C ILE A 138 13.01 31.80 25.86
N THR A 139 14.28 32.17 25.91
CA THR A 139 15.36 31.44 25.22
C THR A 139 15.52 30.04 25.79
N LYS A 140 15.51 29.89 27.12
CA LYS A 140 15.53 28.57 27.77
C LYS A 140 14.35 27.71 27.35
N ALA A 141 13.13 28.25 27.41
CA ALA A 141 11.91 27.52 27.01
C ALA A 141 11.98 27.05 25.55
N ARG A 142 12.49 27.91 24.65
CA ARG A 142 12.67 27.55 23.23
C ARG A 142 13.72 26.45 23.02
N ASN A 143 14.83 26.51 23.75
CA ASN A 143 15.88 25.50 23.63
C ASN A 143 15.38 24.13 24.12
N ILE A 144 14.59 24.09 25.19
CA ILE A 144 13.93 22.86 25.65
C ILE A 144 13.01 22.31 24.56
N ALA A 145 12.13 23.16 24.00
CA ALA A 145 11.21 22.74 22.94
C ALA A 145 11.94 22.25 21.66
N ALA A 146 13.09 22.85 21.34
CA ALA A 146 13.91 22.45 20.19
C ALA A 146 14.70 21.14 20.42
N ALA A 147 14.95 20.77 21.68
CA ALA A 147 15.68 19.57 22.04
C ALA A 147 14.80 18.31 22.12
N VAL A 148 13.48 18.43 22.01
CA VAL A 148 12.55 17.29 22.05
C VAL A 148 12.82 16.35 20.87
N THR A 149 13.17 15.10 21.17
CA THR A 149 13.36 14.03 20.20
C THR A 149 12.24 12.99 20.32
N LEU A 150 12.08 12.15 19.29
CA LEU A 150 11.10 11.05 19.29
C LEU A 150 11.29 10.08 20.46
N GLU A 151 12.52 9.89 20.93
CA GLU A 151 12.87 9.02 22.06
C GLU A 151 12.37 9.59 23.41
N ALA A 152 12.16 10.91 23.49
CA ALA A 152 11.63 11.58 24.67
C ALA A 152 10.09 11.54 24.76
N LEU A 153 9.39 10.91 23.79
CA LEU A 153 7.93 10.81 23.78
C LEU A 153 7.38 9.56 24.49
N ASP A 154 8.25 8.76 25.13
CA ASP A 154 7.83 7.60 25.95
C ASP A 154 7.37 7.99 27.36
N ASP A 155 7.26 9.30 27.63
CA ASP A 155 6.50 9.78 28.77
C ASP A 155 5.03 9.43 28.52
N GLY A 156 4.52 8.47 29.30
CA GLY A 156 3.17 7.93 29.22
C GLY A 156 2.07 9.00 29.09
N PRO A 157 0.82 8.59 28.77
CA PRO A 157 -0.23 9.49 28.30
C PRO A 157 -0.27 10.78 29.11
N VAL A 158 -0.20 11.92 28.41
CA VAL A 158 -0.28 13.28 28.99
C VAL A 158 -1.55 13.37 29.82
N GLY A 159 -1.42 12.97 31.08
CA GLY A 159 -2.45 12.93 32.08
C GLY A 159 -2.38 14.23 32.83
N ASP A 160 -3.42 15.02 32.66
CA ASP A 160 -3.78 16.20 33.43
C ASP A 160 -3.25 16.10 34.87
N GLN A 161 -2.15 16.77 35.17
CA GLN A 161 -1.66 16.88 36.53
C GLN A 161 -2.61 17.87 37.21
N PRO A 162 -3.42 17.45 38.21
CA PRO A 162 -4.37 18.35 38.85
C PRO A 162 -3.58 19.47 39.53
N GLY A 163 -4.07 20.70 39.38
CA GLY A 163 -3.41 21.93 39.81
C GLY A 163 -2.77 21.82 41.19
N GLY A 164 -1.45 22.03 41.21
CA GLY A 164 -0.70 22.25 42.43
C GLY A 164 -1.13 23.56 43.07
N ASP A 165 -1.83 23.43 44.18
CA ASP A 165 -2.16 24.44 45.18
C ASP A 165 -0.99 25.43 45.42
N THR A 166 -1.13 26.67 44.93
CA THR A 166 -0.30 27.78 45.39
C THR A 166 -0.92 28.34 46.66
N GLY A 167 -0.70 27.63 47.77
CA GLY A 167 -0.84 28.16 49.12
C GLY A 167 0.20 29.26 49.34
N GLY A 168 -0.21 30.51 49.12
CA GLY A 168 0.61 31.69 49.36
C GLY A 168 0.60 32.07 50.84
N ASP A 169 1.66 31.71 51.55
CA ASP A 169 1.99 32.33 52.83
C ASP A 169 2.79 33.62 52.53
N TYR A 170 2.07 34.72 52.33
CA TYR A 170 2.63 36.07 52.48
C TYR A 170 1.97 36.72 53.70
N GLU A 171 2.72 36.83 54.79
CA GLU A 171 2.32 37.64 55.93
C GLU A 171 3.36 38.73 56.12
N GLY A 172 2.91 39.97 55.97
CA GLY A 172 3.65 41.17 56.34
C GLY A 172 2.85 42.42 55.95
N PRO A 173 3.17 43.59 56.52
CA PRO A 173 3.96 43.84 57.73
C PRO A 173 3.14 43.78 59.04
#